data_AF-A0A662HZY6-F1
#
_entry.id   AF-A0A662HZY6-F1
#
_cell.length_a   1.000
_cell.length_b   1.000
_cell.length_c   1.000
_cell.angle_alpha   90.00
_cell.angle_beta   90.00
_cell.angle_gamma   90.00
#
_symmetry.space_group_name_H-M   'P 1'
#
loop_
_entity.id
_entity.type
_entity.pdbx_description
1 polymer ?
#
loop_
_entity_poly.entity_id
_entity_poly.type
_entity_poly.pdbx_seq_one_letter_code
_entity_poly.pdbx_strand_id
1 'polypeptide(L)'
;MFRMPRIEIIGLEGVPEIKPGDDLARIIVEAAERNGVKIEDGDVIVVKSKIVSKAEGKIVDLKRVKPSERARKIAEATGKDPRLVEL
;
A
#
# COMPACT_ATOMS: atom_id res chain seq x y z
N MET A 1 7.69 -21.76 -35.49
CA MET A 1 8.50 -21.81 -34.26
C MET A 1 7.63 -21.29 -33.12
N PHE A 2 7.12 -22.15 -32.24
CA PHE A 2 6.29 -21.72 -31.11
C PHE A 2 7.21 -21.06 -30.08
N ARG A 3 7.09 -19.74 -29.91
CA ARG A 3 7.78 -19.03 -28.84
C ARG A 3 7.02 -19.34 -27.55
N MET A 4 7.68 -19.97 -26.58
CA MET A 4 7.06 -20.16 -25.27
C MET A 4 6.76 -18.80 -24.65
N PRO A 5 5.60 -18.62 -24.01
CA PRO A 5 5.31 -17.41 -23.26
C PRO A 5 6.34 -17.22 -22.14
N ARG A 6 6.84 -15.99 -21.99
CA ARG A 6 7.78 -15.59 -20.94
C ARG A 6 7.08 -14.58 -20.04
N ILE A 7 7.33 -14.67 -18.73
CA ILE A 7 6.95 -13.67 -17.74
C ILE A 7 8.24 -13.04 -17.20
N GLU A 8 8.19 -11.74 -16.95
CA GLU A 8 9.24 -10.99 -16.26
C GLU A 8 8.60 -10.22 -15.09
N ILE A 9 9.32 -10.12 -13.98
CA ILE A 9 8.87 -9.42 -12.77
C ILE A 9 9.98 -8.46 -12.38
N ILE A 10 9.67 -7.17 -12.37
CA ILE A 10 10.64 -6.11 -12.13
C ILE A 10 10.22 -5.33 -10.89
N GLY A 11 11.11 -5.28 -9.90
CA GLY A 11 10.92 -4.43 -8.72
C GLY A 11 11.34 -2.99 -9.03
N LEU A 12 10.56 -2.02 -8.58
CA LEU A 12 10.92 -0.61 -8.67
C LEU A 12 11.55 -0.14 -7.36
N GLU A 13 12.78 0.37 -7.42
CA GLU A 13 13.45 0.97 -6.28
C GLU A 13 13.23 2.49 -6.22
N GLY A 14 13.52 3.11 -5.07
CA GLY A 14 13.45 4.56 -4.92
C GLY A 14 12.03 5.15 -4.94
N VAL A 15 11.02 4.34 -4.64
CA VAL A 15 9.66 4.82 -4.36
C VAL A 15 9.67 5.53 -3.00
N PRO A 16 9.21 6.80 -2.90
CA PRO A 16 9.23 7.54 -1.66
C PRO A 16 8.20 7.01 -0.65
N GLU A 17 8.29 7.49 0.59
CA GLU A 17 7.24 7.28 1.58
C GLU A 17 5.97 8.02 1.14
N ILE A 18 4.90 7.27 0.91
CA ILE A 18 3.62 7.79 0.42
C ILE A 18 2.88 8.55 1.52
N LYS A 19 2.33 9.71 1.16
CA LYS A 19 1.58 10.63 2.01
C LYS A 19 0.14 10.78 1.51
N PRO A 20 -0.78 11.25 2.36
CA PRO A 20 -2.14 11.61 1.95
C PRO A 20 -2.13 12.62 0.80
N GLY A 21 -2.88 12.31 -0.26
CA GLY A 21 -3.00 13.15 -1.46
C GLY A 21 -1.94 12.93 -2.52
N ASP A 22 -0.96 12.05 -2.29
CA ASP A 22 0.04 11.71 -3.31
C ASP A 22 -0.59 11.05 -4.53
N ASP A 23 -0.15 11.45 -5.73
CA ASP A 23 -0.49 10.78 -6.99
C ASP A 23 0.38 9.53 -7.16
N LEU A 24 -0.19 8.38 -6.80
CA LEU A 24 0.50 7.10 -6.90
C LEU A 24 0.87 6.73 -8.33
N ALA A 25 0.03 7.05 -9.33
CA ALA A 25 0.30 6.69 -10.71
C ALA A 25 1.55 7.43 -11.20
N ARG A 26 1.60 8.75 -10.96
CA ARG A 26 2.76 9.57 -11.28
C ARG A 26 4.03 9.07 -10.59
N ILE A 27 3.95 8.78 -9.28
CA ILE A 27 5.11 8.29 -8.52
C ILE A 27 5.65 6.97 -9.08
N ILE A 28 4.76 6.04 -9.47
CA ILE A 28 5.15 4.75 -10.04
C ILE A 28 5.82 4.94 -11.40
N VAL A 29 5.25 5.77 -12.28
CA VAL A 29 5.82 6.07 -13.60
C VAL A 29 7.21 6.69 -13.46
N GLU A 30 7.35 7.72 -12.62
CA GLU A 30 8.65 8.36 -12.38
C GLU A 30 9.69 7.39 -11.77
N ALA A 31 9.25 6.46 -10.91
CA ALA A 31 10.14 5.42 -10.38
C ALA A 31 10.56 4.45 -11.50
N ALA A 32 9.64 4.00 -12.35
CA ALA A 32 9.96 3.13 -13.47
C ALA A 32 10.99 3.77 -14.42
N GLU A 33 10.77 5.04 -14.80
CA GLU A 33 11.72 5.81 -15.63
C GLU A 33 13.12 5.87 -15.01
N ARG A 34 13.23 6.19 -13.72
CA ARG A 34 14.53 6.24 -13.01
C ARG A 34 15.23 4.88 -12.94
N ASN A 35 14.47 3.79 -12.90
CA ASN A 35 15.00 2.43 -12.88
C ASN A 35 15.29 1.90 -14.31
N GLY A 36 15.05 2.68 -15.35
CA GLY A 36 15.18 2.23 -16.74
C GLY A 36 14.14 1.18 -17.14
N VAL A 37 13.02 1.10 -16.42
CA VAL A 37 11.93 0.17 -16.66
C VAL A 37 10.89 0.85 -17.52
N LYS A 38 10.70 0.35 -18.73
CA LYS A 38 9.67 0.83 -19.64
C LYS A 38 8.38 0.08 -19.36
N ILE A 39 7.32 0.80 -19.00
CA ILE A 39 5.96 0.24 -18.88
C ILE A 39 5.34 0.20 -20.27
N GLU A 40 4.92 -0.97 -20.70
CA GLU A 40 4.34 -1.23 -22.03
C GLU A 40 2.86 -1.67 -21.94
N ASP A 41 2.18 -1.68 -23.08
CA ASP A 41 0.79 -2.13 -23.13
C ASP A 41 0.68 -3.61 -22.77
N GLY A 42 -0.26 -3.93 -21.87
CA GLY A 42 -0.42 -5.27 -21.31
C GLY A 42 0.38 -5.55 -20.03
N ASP A 43 1.25 -4.64 -19.59
CA ASP A 43 1.94 -4.77 -18.30
C ASP A 43 0.98 -4.64 -17.12
N VAL A 44 1.32 -5.34 -16.04
CA VAL A 44 0.56 -5.33 -14.78
C VAL A 44 1.36 -4.63 -13.69
N ILE A 45 0.81 -3.54 -13.17
CA ILE A 45 1.38 -2.82 -12.03
C ILE A 45 0.85 -3.43 -10.74
N VAL A 46 1.76 -3.98 -9.93
CA VAL A 46 1.43 -4.58 -8.63
C VAL A 46 1.90 -3.69 -7.50
N VAL A 47 0.98 -3.28 -6.64
CA VAL A 47 1.27 -2.44 -5.47
C VAL A 47 0.72 -3.06 -4.18
N LYS A 48 1.37 -2.77 -3.05
CA LYS A 48 0.84 -3.17 -1.74
C LYS A 48 -0.32 -2.25 -1.36
N SER A 49 -1.43 -2.81 -0.87
CA SER A 49 -2.62 -2.05 -0.46
C SER A 49 -2.33 -0.88 0.50
N LYS A 50 -1.29 -1.00 1.34
CA LYS A 50 -0.90 0.05 2.29
C LYS A 50 -0.55 1.38 1.62
N ILE A 51 0.06 1.38 0.43
CA ILE A 51 0.41 2.64 -0.23
C ILE A 51 -0.83 3.34 -0.77
N VAL A 52 -1.81 2.56 -1.25
CA VAL A 52 -3.12 3.06 -1.67
C VAL A 52 -3.86 3.68 -0.50
N SER A 53 -3.95 2.98 0.63
CA SER A 53 -4.58 3.52 1.85
C SER A 53 -3.92 4.82 2.34
N LYS A 54 -2.59 4.96 2.22
CA LYS A 54 -1.89 6.20 2.60
C LYS A 54 -2.23 7.35 1.65
N ALA A 55 -2.17 7.13 0.34
CA ALA A 55 -2.50 8.13 -0.67
C ALA A 55 -3.96 8.61 -0.54
N GLU A 56 -4.89 7.67 -0.28
CA GLU A 56 -6.30 7.98 0.00
C GLU A 56 -6.55 8.67 1.36
N GLY A 57 -5.50 8.91 2.15
CA GLY A 57 -5.63 9.59 3.45
C GLY A 57 -6.27 8.72 4.54
N LYS A 58 -6.29 7.40 4.41
CA LYS A 58 -6.79 6.45 5.43
C LYS A 58 -5.79 6.26 6.57
N ILE A 59 -5.34 7.35 7.15
CA ILE A 59 -4.41 7.40 8.28
C ILE A 59 -5.18 7.90 9.50
N VAL A 60 -5.17 7.13 10.58
CA VAL A 60 -5.86 7.46 11.83
C VAL A 60 -4.84 7.67 12.94
N ASP A 61 -4.94 8.79 13.64
CA ASP A 61 -4.22 9.00 14.90
C ASP A 61 -4.92 8.19 16.00
N LEU A 62 -4.31 7.08 16.40
CA LEU A 62 -4.83 6.20 17.45
C LEU A 62 -5.11 6.96 18.77
N LYS A 63 -4.38 8.05 19.08
CA LYS A 63 -4.64 8.84 20.30
C LYS A 63 -6.03 9.48 20.32
N ARG A 64 -6.66 9.63 19.15
CA ARG A 64 -7.99 10.22 19.00
C ARG A 64 -9.11 9.18 18.97
N VAL A 65 -8.77 7.90 18.92
CA VAL A 65 -9.74 6.80 18.89
C VAL A 65 -10.21 6.50 20.31
N LYS A 66 -11.53 6.50 20.52
CA LYS A 66 -12.16 6.08 21.78
C LYS A 66 -12.69 4.65 21.63
N PRO A 67 -12.06 3.63 22.25
CA PRO A 67 -12.50 2.25 22.09
C PRO A 67 -13.88 2.01 22.69
N SER A 68 -14.71 1.25 21.99
CA SER A 68 -15.96 0.73 22.50
C SER A 68 -15.73 -0.37 23.55
N GLU A 69 -16.77 -0.66 24.34
CA GLU A 69 -16.76 -1.81 25.25
C GLU A 69 -16.49 -3.14 24.53
N ARG A 70 -16.97 -3.27 23.28
CA ARG A 70 -16.69 -4.44 22.45
C ARG A 70 -15.20 -4.54 22.11
N ALA A 71 -14.58 -3.44 21.66
CA ALA A 71 -13.16 -3.44 21.32
C ALA A 71 -12.27 -3.73 22.54
N ARG A 72 -12.64 -3.24 23.74
CA ARG A 72 -11.94 -3.55 24.99
C ARG A 72 -11.98 -5.05 25.31
N LYS A 73 -13.15 -5.69 25.21
CA LYS A 73 -13.28 -7.14 25.43
C LYS A 73 -12.44 -7.97 24.46
N ILE A 74 -12.42 -7.58 23.18
CA ILE A 74 -11.60 -8.27 22.17
C ILE A 74 -10.10 -8.02 22.42
N ALA A 75 -9.72 -6.80 22.81
CA ALA A 75 -8.35 -6.46 23.15
C ALA A 75 -7.82 -7.28 24.33
N GLU A 76 -8.63 -7.49 25.37
CA GLU A 76 -8.29 -8.35 26.51
C GLU A 76 -7.98 -9.78 26.07
N ALA A 77 -8.80 -10.36 25.17
CA ALA A 77 -8.59 -11.70 24.65
C ALA A 77 -7.41 -11.81 23.66
N THR A 78 -7.01 -10.72 22.99
CA THR A 78 -6.02 -10.73 21.92
C THR A 78 -4.68 -10.08 22.26
N GLY A 79 -4.59 -9.39 23.40
CA GLY A 79 -3.43 -8.60 23.81
C GLY A 79 -3.17 -7.36 22.93
N LYS A 80 -4.11 -6.99 22.06
CA LYS A 80 -3.99 -5.84 21.16
C LYS A 80 -4.40 -4.54 21.85
N ASP A 81 -3.95 -3.41 21.31
CA ASP A 81 -4.45 -2.10 21.72
C ASP A 81 -5.95 -1.99 21.39
N PRO A 82 -6.84 -1.69 22.36
CA PRO A 82 -8.27 -1.56 22.10
C PRO A 82 -8.61 -0.45 21.10
N ARG A 83 -7.75 0.56 20.92
CA ARG A 83 -7.91 1.61 19.90
C ARG A 83 -7.65 1.09 18.49
N LEU A 84 -6.77 0.10 18.35
CA LEU A 84 -6.51 -0.55 17.07
C LEU A 84 -7.65 -1.51 16.70
N VAL A 85 -8.20 -2.20 17.69
CA VAL A 85 -9.32 -3.14 17.49
C VAL A 85 -10.61 -2.44 17.05
N GLU A 86 -10.77 -1.16 17.41
CA GLU A 86 -11.93 -0.34 17.04
C GLU A 86 -11.97 0.05 15.54
N LEU A 87 -10.83 -0.01 14.84
CA LEU A 87 -10.69 0.39 13.43
C LEU A 87 -10.88 -0.79 12.48
#